data_AF-A0A940WPM9-F1
#
_entry.id   AF-A0A940WPM9-F1
#
_cell.length_a   1.000
_cell.length_b   1.000
_cell.length_c   1.000
_cell.angle_alpha   90.00
_cell.angle_beta   90.00
_cell.angle_gamma   90.00
#
_symmetry.space_group_name_H-M   'P 1'
#
loop_
_entity.id
_entity.type
_entity.pdbx_description
1 polymer ?
#
loop_
_entity_poly.entity_id
_entity_poly.type
_entity_poly.pdbx_seq_one_letter_code
_entity_poly.pdbx_strand_id
1 'polypeptide(L)'
;MFKTIFNPKFIVAMIGCLILISGIAYITTDQDRVSKRFAQQLFDYPIPTQTTLIEEKQYNGHPWGSISSGEWVVVVYQRFSTSLSKEEIISYYKKAGLFEFPKGDVKGVIPQLYFEGDMIRVTEDKGIYYESNDGGKKPLYSYFNDEDNIILKELGNNNEQEYEYVIQLISGFDFFLNIH
;
A
#
# COMPACT_ATOMS: atom_id res chain seq x y z
N MET A 1 45.89 -12.01 37.93
CA MET A 1 45.20 -13.24 37.48
C MET A 1 43.70 -12.98 37.55
N PHE A 2 43.08 -12.47 36.48
CA PHE A 2 41.64 -12.18 36.47
C PHE A 2 40.88 -13.49 36.31
N LYS A 3 40.28 -13.98 37.39
CA LYS A 3 39.39 -15.13 37.37
C LYS A 3 38.02 -14.61 36.96
N THR A 4 37.73 -14.61 35.68
CA THR A 4 36.43 -14.19 35.16
C THR A 4 35.40 -15.23 35.61
N ILE A 5 34.64 -14.91 36.65
CA ILE A 5 33.51 -15.73 37.12
C ILE A 5 32.37 -15.45 36.15
N PHE A 6 32.41 -16.07 34.97
CA PHE A 6 31.23 -16.10 34.12
C PHE A 6 30.26 -17.11 34.71
N ASN A 7 29.19 -16.60 35.33
CA ASN A 7 28.10 -17.45 35.79
C ASN A 7 27.47 -18.13 34.57
N PRO A 8 27.48 -19.47 34.45
CA PRO A 8 26.98 -20.16 33.27
C PRO A 8 25.50 -19.83 32.99
N LYS A 9 24.72 -19.49 34.02
CA LYS A 9 23.33 -19.02 33.87
C LYS A 9 23.24 -17.68 33.12
N PHE A 10 24.22 -16.79 33.33
CA PHE A 10 24.30 -15.50 32.63
C PHE A 10 24.65 -15.68 31.15
N ILE A 11 25.57 -16.60 30.83
CA ILE A 11 25.90 -16.94 29.44
C ILE A 11 24.68 -17.50 28.72
N VAL A 12 23.96 -18.46 29.33
CA VAL A 12 22.75 -19.05 28.74
C VAL A 12 21.66 -17.99 28.52
N ALA A 13 21.43 -17.10 29.48
CA ALA A 13 20.49 -15.99 29.33
C ALA A 13 20.89 -15.04 28.18
N MET A 14 22.18 -14.71 28.06
CA MET A 14 22.67 -13.82 27.00
C MET A 14 22.50 -14.45 25.62
N ILE A 15 22.79 -15.75 25.47
CA ILE A 15 22.56 -16.49 24.21
C ILE A 15 21.06 -16.51 23.87
N GLY A 16 20.20 -16.76 24.86
CA GLY A 16 18.75 -16.71 24.68
C GLY A 16 18.27 -15.34 24.19
N CYS A 17 18.74 -14.25 24.79
CA CYS A 17 18.44 -12.89 24.34
C CYS A 17 18.93 -12.63 22.91
N LEU A 18 20.13 -13.07 22.55
CA LEU A 18 20.67 -12.91 21.19
C LEU A 18 19.84 -13.64 20.14
N ILE A 19 19.37 -14.86 20.44
CA ILE A 19 18.48 -15.62 19.56
C ILE A 19 17.14 -14.89 19.39
N LEU A 20 16.56 -14.38 20.48
CA LEU A 20 15.30 -13.61 20.42
C LEU A 20 15.44 -12.33 19.59
N ILE A 21 16.49 -11.53 19.84
CA ILE A 21 16.76 -10.31 19.08
C ILE A 21 16.96 -10.63 17.60
N SER A 22 17.72 -11.68 17.28
CA SER A 22 17.95 -12.10 15.90
C SER A 22 16.66 -12.56 15.21
N GLY A 23 15.79 -13.28 15.92
CA GLY A 23 14.49 -13.69 15.42
C GLY A 23 13.58 -12.49 15.10
N ILE A 24 13.50 -11.51 16.00
CA ILE A 24 12.73 -10.27 15.78
C ILE A 24 13.29 -9.48 14.60
N ALA A 25 14.61 -9.33 14.51
CA ALA A 25 15.28 -8.64 13.40
C ALA A 25 15.01 -9.33 12.05
N TYR A 26 15.02 -10.67 12.02
CA TYR A 26 14.71 -11.42 10.82
C TYR A 26 13.26 -11.19 10.34
N ILE A 27 12.29 -11.27 11.26
CA ILE A 27 10.87 -11.11 10.89
C ILE A 27 10.59 -9.69 10.38
N THR A 28 11.09 -8.67 11.07
CA THR A 28 10.93 -7.27 10.64
C THR A 28 11.56 -7.00 9.28
N THR A 29 12.74 -7.57 9.01
CA THR A 29 13.41 -7.46 7.70
C THR A 29 12.59 -8.13 6.58
N ASP A 30 11.96 -9.27 6.85
CA ASP A 30 11.11 -9.96 5.88
C ASP A 30 9.86 -9.13 5.53
N GLN A 31 9.20 -8.55 6.53
CA GLN A 31 8.03 -7.69 6.33
C GLN A 31 8.37 -6.46 5.49
N ASP A 32 9.49 -5.81 5.76
CA ASP A 32 9.95 -4.66 4.98
C ASP A 32 10.26 -5.05 3.54
N ARG A 33 10.89 -6.21 3.34
CA ARG A 33 11.18 -6.73 1.99
C ARG A 33 9.89 -7.02 1.22
N VAL A 34 8.94 -7.72 1.84
CA VAL A 34 7.62 -8.03 1.26
C VAL A 34 6.89 -6.75 0.90
N SER A 35 6.87 -5.78 1.81
CA SER A 35 6.18 -4.50 1.61
C SER A 35 6.81 -3.65 0.50
N LYS A 36 8.15 -3.60 0.43
CA LYS A 36 8.89 -2.89 -0.64
C LYS A 36 8.64 -3.51 -2.00
N ARG A 37 8.68 -4.85 -2.09
CA ARG A 37 8.38 -5.57 -3.33
C ARG A 37 6.95 -5.30 -3.80
N PHE A 38 5.99 -5.30 -2.88
CA PHE A 38 4.61 -4.95 -3.20
C PHE A 38 4.48 -3.51 -3.71
N ALA A 39 5.15 -2.56 -3.06
CA ALA A 39 5.14 -1.15 -3.46
C ALA A 39 5.73 -0.90 -4.84
N GLN A 40 6.81 -1.61 -5.19
CA GLN A 40 7.44 -1.53 -6.50
C GLN A 40 6.47 -1.84 -7.64
N GLN A 41 5.46 -2.68 -7.44
CA GLN A 41 4.47 -2.94 -8.49
C GLN A 41 3.73 -1.66 -8.92
N LEU A 42 3.44 -0.75 -7.98
CA LEU A 42 2.83 0.54 -8.31
C LEU A 42 3.87 1.55 -8.78
N PHE A 43 5.02 1.64 -8.11
CA PHE A 43 6.06 2.63 -8.42
C PHE A 43 6.70 2.42 -9.79
N ASP A 44 6.86 1.16 -10.21
CA ASP A 44 7.40 0.81 -11.53
C ASP A 44 6.33 0.84 -12.62
N TYR A 45 5.04 0.99 -12.27
CA TYR A 45 3.97 1.10 -13.26
C TYR A 45 4.11 2.44 -14.01
N PRO A 46 4.09 2.45 -15.36
CA PRO A 46 4.34 3.68 -16.10
C PRO A 46 3.35 4.78 -15.75
N ILE A 47 3.84 6.02 -15.65
CA ILE A 47 3.02 7.20 -15.39
C ILE A 47 2.33 7.60 -16.71
N PRO A 48 1.03 7.95 -16.70
CA PRO A 48 0.35 8.46 -17.90
C PRO A 48 1.07 9.68 -18.50
N THR A 49 0.94 9.88 -19.80
CA THR A 49 1.45 11.11 -20.44
C THR A 49 0.73 12.34 -19.88
N GLN A 50 1.38 13.49 -19.85
CA GLN A 50 0.79 14.74 -19.32
C GLN A 50 0.41 14.66 -17.83
N THR A 51 1.10 13.79 -17.10
CA THR A 51 0.97 13.62 -15.66
C THR A 51 2.34 13.77 -15.00
N THR A 52 2.38 14.48 -13.87
CA THR A 52 3.58 14.70 -13.06
C THR A 52 3.40 14.08 -11.69
N LEU A 53 4.38 13.28 -11.23
CA LEU A 53 4.40 12.73 -9.88
C LEU A 53 4.66 13.85 -8.85
N ILE A 54 3.75 13.99 -7.89
CA ILE A 54 3.87 14.94 -6.77
C ILE A 54 4.50 14.25 -5.57
N GLU A 55 3.97 13.10 -5.19
CA GLU A 55 4.38 12.35 -4.02
C GLU A 55 4.16 10.85 -4.26
N GLU A 56 5.10 10.03 -3.80
CA GLU A 56 4.88 8.60 -3.63
C GLU A 56 5.32 8.17 -2.24
N LYS A 57 4.55 7.27 -1.63
CA LYS A 57 4.84 6.74 -0.30
C LYS A 57 4.41 5.28 -0.19
N GLN A 58 5.17 4.57 0.63
CA GLN A 58 4.82 3.26 1.14
C GLN A 58 4.82 3.34 2.66
N TYR A 59 3.80 2.76 3.27
CA TYR A 59 3.79 2.45 4.69
C TYR A 59 3.40 1.00 4.92
N ASN A 60 3.83 0.44 6.04
CA ASN A 60 3.47 -0.92 6.45
C ASN A 60 3.35 -1.02 7.98
N GLY A 61 2.53 -1.95 8.48
CA GLY A 61 2.38 -2.11 9.92
C GLY A 61 1.22 -3.00 10.37
N HIS A 62 1.22 -3.30 11.66
CA HIS A 62 0.17 -4.05 12.35
C HIS A 62 -0.02 -3.52 13.79
N PRO A 63 -1.27 -3.44 14.30
CA PRO A 63 -2.51 -3.36 13.52
C PRO A 63 -2.60 -2.02 12.75
N TRP A 64 -3.50 -1.93 11.77
CA TRP A 64 -3.68 -0.72 10.96
C TRP A 64 -5.12 -0.19 11.11
N GLY A 65 -5.39 0.44 12.26
CA GLY A 65 -6.63 1.17 12.53
C GLY A 65 -7.90 0.46 12.04
N SER A 66 -8.68 1.18 11.23
CA SER A 66 -9.93 0.73 10.59
C SER A 66 -9.72 -0.22 9.40
N ILE A 67 -8.49 -0.36 8.89
CA ILE A 67 -8.18 -1.11 7.67
C ILE A 67 -8.01 -2.60 7.96
N SER A 68 -7.31 -2.96 9.05
CA SER A 68 -7.16 -4.35 9.50
C SER A 68 -6.77 -4.43 10.96
N SER A 69 -7.38 -5.37 11.68
CA SER A 69 -7.08 -5.69 13.08
C SER A 69 -6.20 -6.92 13.27
N GLY A 70 -5.95 -7.71 12.21
CA GLY A 70 -5.32 -9.04 12.31
C GLY A 70 -4.08 -9.25 11.45
N GLU A 71 -3.98 -8.58 10.30
CA GLU A 71 -2.91 -8.80 9.32
C GLU A 71 -1.87 -7.68 9.36
N TRP A 72 -0.70 -7.93 8.79
CA TRP A 72 0.23 -6.86 8.45
C TRP A 72 -0.23 -6.18 7.18
N VAL A 73 -0.51 -4.88 7.24
CA VAL A 73 -1.03 -4.10 6.12
C VAL A 73 0.09 -3.37 5.44
N VAL A 74 0.04 -3.31 4.11
CA VAL A 74 0.85 -2.40 3.29
C VAL A 74 -0.08 -1.42 2.61
N VAL A 75 0.24 -0.14 2.72
CA VAL A 75 -0.39 0.95 1.99
C VAL A 75 0.66 1.55 1.06
N VAL A 76 0.32 1.65 -0.22
CA VAL A 76 1.17 2.24 -1.25
C VAL A 76 0.33 3.22 -2.02
N TYR A 77 0.81 4.45 -2.22
CA TYR A 77 0.14 5.40 -3.10
C TYR A 77 1.12 6.24 -3.91
N GLN A 78 0.62 6.72 -5.03
CA GLN A 78 1.21 7.80 -5.81
C GLN A 78 0.16 8.89 -6.01
N ARG A 79 0.55 10.13 -5.76
CA ARG A 79 -0.24 11.34 -5.99
C ARG A 79 0.34 12.10 -7.16
N PHE A 80 -0.53 12.53 -8.05
CA PHE A 80 -0.16 13.10 -9.33
C PHE A 80 -0.88 14.42 -9.58
N SER A 81 -0.27 15.26 -10.42
CA SER A 81 -0.91 16.38 -11.11
C SER A 81 -1.09 15.99 -12.58
N THR A 82 -2.23 16.26 -13.20
CA THR A 82 -2.48 15.88 -14.61
C THR A 82 -3.38 16.87 -15.34
N SER A 83 -3.20 16.97 -16.65
CA SER A 83 -4.14 17.64 -17.57
C SER A 83 -5.06 16.67 -18.32
N LEU A 84 -4.93 15.36 -18.09
CA LEU A 84 -5.79 14.34 -18.70
C LEU A 84 -7.20 14.37 -18.10
N SER A 85 -8.22 14.05 -18.89
CA SER A 85 -9.57 13.83 -18.37
C SER A 85 -9.63 12.65 -17.39
N LYS A 86 -10.64 12.63 -16.51
CA LYS A 86 -10.81 11.52 -15.56
C LYS A 86 -11.04 10.20 -16.30
N GLU A 87 -11.75 10.25 -17.43
CA GLU A 87 -12.00 9.13 -18.34
C GLU A 87 -10.69 8.54 -18.88
N GLU A 88 -9.74 9.38 -19.26
CA GLU A 88 -8.41 8.96 -19.72
C GLU A 88 -7.62 8.28 -18.60
N ILE A 89 -7.64 8.84 -17.38
CA ILE A 89 -6.97 8.25 -16.21
C ILE A 89 -7.59 6.90 -15.84
N ILE A 90 -8.92 6.80 -15.78
CA ILE A 90 -9.63 5.55 -15.49
C ILE A 90 -9.31 4.50 -16.55
N SER A 91 -9.40 4.88 -17.83
CA SER A 91 -9.10 3.98 -18.96
C SER A 91 -7.64 3.53 -18.97
N TYR A 92 -6.73 4.38 -18.50
CA TYR A 92 -5.33 4.05 -18.37
C TYR A 92 -5.12 2.95 -17.32
N TYR A 93 -5.58 3.17 -16.08
CA TYR A 93 -5.41 2.19 -15.02
C TYR A 93 -6.27 0.93 -15.19
N LYS A 94 -7.35 0.98 -15.99
CA LYS A 94 -8.10 -0.23 -16.39
C LYS A 94 -7.20 -1.26 -17.06
N LYS A 95 -6.20 -0.81 -17.83
CA LYS A 95 -5.23 -1.68 -18.52
C LYS A 95 -4.23 -2.33 -17.57
N ALA A 96 -4.02 -1.77 -16.37
CA ALA A 96 -3.15 -2.35 -15.35
C ALA A 96 -3.70 -3.70 -14.84
N GLY A 97 -5.03 -3.82 -14.78
CA GLY A 97 -5.69 -4.99 -14.21
C GLY A 97 -5.44 -5.10 -12.70
N LEU A 98 -5.24 -6.33 -12.24
CA LEU A 98 -5.01 -6.64 -10.83
C LEU A 98 -3.51 -6.73 -10.52
N PHE A 99 -3.16 -6.23 -9.34
CA PHE A 99 -1.81 -6.33 -8.77
C PHE A 99 -1.67 -7.60 -7.93
N GLU A 100 -0.44 -8.09 -7.79
CA GLU A 100 -0.13 -9.27 -6.98
C GLU A 100 -0.25 -8.94 -5.49
N PHE A 101 -0.74 -9.90 -4.71
CA PHE A 101 -0.73 -9.78 -3.25
C PHE A 101 0.71 -9.62 -2.71
N PRO A 102 0.90 -9.00 -1.54
CA PRO A 102 2.24 -8.79 -1.00
C PRO A 102 3.06 -10.08 -0.87
N LYS A 103 2.41 -11.20 -0.50
CA LYS A 103 3.01 -12.54 -0.46
C LYS A 103 2.48 -13.41 -1.60
N GLY A 104 3.39 -14.12 -2.28
CA GLY A 104 3.10 -14.92 -3.47
C GLY A 104 3.08 -14.09 -4.76
N ASP A 105 2.60 -14.73 -5.83
CA ASP A 105 2.54 -14.18 -7.20
C ASP A 105 1.07 -14.18 -7.73
N VAL A 106 0.10 -14.37 -6.82
CA VAL A 106 -1.33 -14.37 -7.16
C VAL A 106 -1.82 -12.94 -7.28
N LYS A 107 -2.46 -12.63 -8.41
CA LYS A 107 -3.11 -11.34 -8.65
C LYS A 107 -4.48 -11.28 -7.99
N GLY A 108 -4.78 -10.17 -7.34
CA GLY A 108 -6.06 -9.96 -6.67
C GLY A 108 -6.21 -8.60 -5.99
N VAL A 109 -5.14 -7.82 -5.90
CA VAL A 109 -5.21 -6.47 -5.34
C VAL A 109 -5.75 -5.52 -6.39
N ILE A 110 -6.89 -4.90 -6.05
CA ILE A 110 -7.59 -3.95 -6.93
C ILE A 110 -7.02 -2.55 -6.67
N PRO A 111 -6.58 -1.83 -7.72
CA PRO A 111 -6.18 -0.44 -7.57
C PRO A 111 -7.36 0.43 -7.11
N GLN A 112 -7.09 1.35 -6.20
CA GLN A 112 -8.04 2.36 -5.77
C GLN A 112 -7.65 3.71 -6.36
N LEU A 113 -8.62 4.43 -6.93
CA LEU A 113 -8.39 5.68 -7.62
C LEU A 113 -9.26 6.76 -6.99
N TYR A 114 -8.66 7.89 -6.66
CA TYR A 114 -9.34 9.03 -6.04
C TYR A 114 -9.00 10.30 -6.80
N PHE A 115 -9.98 11.15 -7.04
CA PHE A 115 -9.82 12.38 -7.79
C PHE A 115 -9.93 13.59 -6.88
N GLU A 116 -9.29 14.69 -7.27
CA GLU A 116 -9.51 15.99 -6.64
C GLU A 116 -11.01 16.32 -6.54
N GLY A 117 -11.41 16.82 -5.38
CA GLY A 117 -12.81 17.04 -5.02
C GLY A 117 -13.52 15.82 -4.43
N ASP A 118 -12.99 14.60 -4.57
CA ASP A 118 -13.49 13.35 -3.94
C ASP A 118 -12.34 12.50 -3.36
N MET A 119 -11.42 13.16 -2.65
CA MET A 119 -10.33 12.49 -1.94
C MET A 119 -10.10 13.11 -0.57
N ILE A 120 -9.99 12.26 0.46
CA ILE A 120 -9.63 12.63 1.83
C ILE A 120 -8.32 11.91 2.17
N ARG A 121 -7.34 12.68 2.65
CA ARG A 121 -6.09 12.15 3.18
C ARG A 121 -6.28 11.78 4.65
N VAL A 122 -6.27 10.49 4.95
CA VAL A 122 -6.37 9.96 6.32
C VAL A 122 -4.96 9.73 6.87
N THR A 123 -4.70 10.26 8.07
CA THR A 123 -3.42 10.11 8.76
C THR A 123 -3.63 9.26 10.01
N GLU A 124 -2.88 8.16 10.09
CA GLU A 124 -2.86 7.20 11.19
C GLU A 124 -1.45 7.12 11.77
N ASP A 125 -1.32 6.56 12.98
CA ASP A 125 -0.02 6.38 13.65
C ASP A 125 1.01 5.62 12.81
N LYS A 126 0.56 4.75 11.90
CA LYS A 126 1.41 3.92 11.04
C LYS A 126 1.70 4.53 9.67
N GLY A 127 0.93 5.53 9.25
CA GLY A 127 1.09 6.12 7.93
C GLY A 127 -0.15 6.81 7.41
N ILE A 128 -0.14 7.07 6.11
CA ILE A 128 -1.18 7.82 5.42
C ILE A 128 -1.82 6.94 4.36
N TYR A 129 -3.13 7.10 4.18
CA TYR A 129 -3.90 6.50 3.10
C TYR A 129 -5.02 7.46 2.64
N TYR A 130 -5.71 7.10 1.57
CA TYR A 130 -6.78 7.91 0.97
C TYR A 130 -8.13 7.17 0.97
N GLU A 131 -9.19 7.93 1.18
CA GLU A 131 -10.61 7.54 1.10
C GLU A 131 -11.38 8.56 0.26
N SER A 132 -12.59 8.22 -0.20
CA SER A 132 -13.53 9.19 -0.80
C SER A 132 -14.25 10.03 0.24
N ASN A 133 -14.94 11.09 -0.19
CA ASN A 133 -15.64 12.00 0.73
C ASN A 133 -16.76 11.34 1.55
N ASP A 134 -17.29 10.21 1.07
CA ASP A 134 -18.27 9.39 1.77
C ASP A 134 -17.64 8.41 2.80
N GLY A 135 -16.32 8.49 3.01
CA GLY A 135 -15.55 7.60 3.90
C GLY A 135 -15.32 6.20 3.32
N GLY A 136 -15.60 6.02 2.03
CA GLY A 136 -15.46 4.76 1.33
C GLY A 136 -14.10 4.55 0.68
N LYS A 137 -13.85 3.29 0.29
CA LYS A 137 -12.81 2.96 -0.70
C LYS A 137 -13.40 3.16 -2.09
N LYS A 138 -12.61 3.68 -3.03
CA LYS A 138 -12.97 3.78 -4.45
C LYS A 138 -12.13 2.81 -5.29
N PRO A 139 -12.47 1.50 -5.28
CA PRO A 139 -11.79 0.54 -6.15
C PRO A 139 -12.06 0.89 -7.62
N LEU A 140 -11.09 0.69 -8.50
CA LEU A 140 -11.18 1.11 -9.90
C LEU A 140 -12.46 0.62 -10.61
N TYR A 141 -12.96 -0.57 -10.28
CA TYR A 141 -14.19 -1.09 -10.88
C TYR A 141 -15.44 -0.26 -10.55
N SER A 142 -15.43 0.58 -9.50
CA SER A 142 -16.59 1.40 -9.12
C SER A 142 -16.91 2.48 -10.16
N TYR A 143 -15.96 2.79 -11.05
CA TYR A 143 -16.17 3.73 -12.14
C TYR A 143 -16.85 3.12 -13.37
N PHE A 144 -17.20 1.83 -13.34
CA PHE A 144 -17.81 1.13 -14.46
C PHE A 144 -19.20 0.60 -14.10
N ASN A 145 -20.10 0.60 -15.08
CA ASN A 145 -21.39 -0.09 -14.97
C ASN A 145 -21.25 -1.59 -15.31
N ASP A 146 -22.36 -2.32 -15.25
CA ASP A 146 -22.41 -3.76 -15.57
C ASP A 146 -22.00 -4.11 -17.01
N GLU A 147 -22.01 -3.12 -17.91
CA GLU A 147 -21.58 -3.24 -19.31
C GLU A 147 -20.11 -2.81 -19.52
N ASP A 148 -19.37 -2.57 -18.42
CA ASP A 148 -17.96 -2.15 -18.43
C ASP A 148 -17.72 -0.76 -19.06
N ASN A 149 -18.78 0.06 -19.11
CA ASN A 149 -18.75 1.46 -19.55
C ASN A 149 -18.52 2.40 -18.36
N ILE A 150 -17.76 3.49 -18.58
CA ILE A 150 -17.46 4.46 -17.53
C ILE A 150 -18.72 5.24 -17.11
N ILE A 151 -18.97 5.34 -15.81
CA ILE A 151 -20.10 6.08 -15.23
C ILE A 151 -19.76 7.57 -15.17
N LEU A 152 -20.16 8.31 -16.21
CA LEU A 152 -19.88 9.76 -16.34
C LEU A 152 -20.43 10.62 -15.17
N LYS A 153 -21.48 10.16 -14.48
CA LYS A 153 -22.06 10.88 -13.34
C LYS A 153 -21.11 10.96 -12.13
N GLU A 154 -20.21 9.98 -11.97
CA GLU A 154 -19.19 10.00 -10.90
C GLU A 154 -18.02 10.94 -11.24
N LEU A 155 -17.93 11.44 -12.48
CA LEU A 155 -16.77 12.21 -12.94
C LEU A 155 -16.89 13.71 -12.69
N GLY A 156 -18.11 14.25 -12.58
CA GLY A 156 -18.32 15.70 -12.48
C GLY A 156 -17.81 16.46 -13.72
N ASN A 157 -18.15 17.76 -13.82
CA ASN A 157 -17.63 18.61 -14.90
C ASN A 157 -16.24 19.13 -14.53
N ASN A 158 -15.18 18.59 -15.12
CA ASN A 158 -13.85 19.22 -15.06
C ASN A 158 -13.61 19.98 -16.37
N ASN A 159 -13.75 21.31 -16.32
CA ASN A 159 -13.29 22.21 -17.38
C ASN A 159 -11.76 22.32 -17.32
N GLU A 160 -11.07 21.86 -18.37
CA GLU A 160 -9.74 22.30 -18.89
C GLU A 160 -8.67 22.87 -17.91
N GLN A 161 -8.57 22.39 -16.68
CA GLN A 161 -7.50 22.75 -15.75
C GLN A 161 -6.76 21.51 -15.26
N GLU A 162 -5.48 21.70 -14.98
CA GLU A 162 -4.64 20.74 -14.29
C GLU A 162 -5.25 20.45 -12.90
N TYR A 163 -5.41 19.16 -12.57
CA TYR A 163 -5.98 18.72 -11.30
C TYR A 163 -5.21 17.53 -10.74
N GLU A 164 -5.45 17.21 -9.48
CA GLU A 164 -4.76 16.11 -8.81
C GLU A 164 -5.56 14.80 -8.75
N TYR A 165 -4.86 13.68 -8.74
CA TYR A 165 -5.45 12.39 -8.42
C TYR A 165 -4.48 11.49 -7.65
N VAL A 166 -5.01 10.47 -7.00
CA VAL A 166 -4.27 9.46 -6.25
C VAL A 166 -4.62 8.07 -6.75
N ILE A 167 -3.60 7.27 -7.00
CA ILE A 167 -3.71 5.81 -7.16
C ILE A 167 -3.11 5.14 -5.94
N GLN A 168 -3.80 4.14 -5.39
CA GLN A 168 -3.45 3.50 -4.14
C GLN A 168 -3.66 1.99 -4.21
N LEU A 169 -2.73 1.23 -3.61
CA LEU A 169 -2.87 -0.18 -3.31
C LEU A 169 -2.87 -0.38 -1.79
N ILE A 170 -3.84 -1.15 -1.29
CA ILE A 170 -3.91 -1.58 0.11
C ILE A 170 -4.10 -3.08 0.13
N SER A 171 -3.24 -3.78 0.85
CA SER A 171 -3.37 -5.22 1.02
C SER A 171 -2.74 -5.69 2.34
N GLY A 172 -3.38 -6.70 2.94
CA GLY A 172 -2.88 -7.39 4.12
C GLY A 172 -2.11 -8.65 3.75
N PHE A 173 -1.20 -9.08 4.63
CA PHE A 173 -0.57 -10.39 4.55
C PHE A 173 -0.23 -10.93 5.95
N ASP A 174 -0.17 -12.25 6.05
CA ASP A 174 0.17 -12.93 7.31
C ASP A 174 1.59 -12.63 7.77
N PHE A 175 1.75 -12.28 9.05
CA PHE A 175 3.04 -12.03 9.68
C PHE A 175 3.82 -13.31 10.02
N PHE A 176 3.12 -14.43 10.26
CA PHE A 176 3.78 -15.67 10.70
C PHE A 176 4.51 -16.34 9.53
N LEU A 177 5.63 -16.98 9.85
CA LEU A 177 6.31 -17.90 8.93
C LEU A 177 5.31 -18.99 8.55
N ASN A 178 5.01 -19.13 7.26
CA ASN A 178 4.37 -20.33 6.74
C ASN A 178 5.37 -21.48 6.86
N ILE A 179 5.47 -22.06 8.05
CA ILE A 179 6.16 -23.32 8.29
C ILE A 179 5.16 -24.40 7.85
N HIS A 180 5.24 -24.78 6.58
CA HIS A 180 4.60 -25.99 6.05
C HIS A 180 5.63 -27.11 5.94
#